data_AF-A0A316KZD1-F1
#
_entry.id   AF-A0A316KZD1-F1
#
_cell.length_a   1.000
_cell.length_b   1.000
_cell.length_c   1.000
_cell.angle_alpha   90.00
_cell.angle_beta   90.00
_cell.angle_gamma   90.00
#
_symmetry.space_group_name_H-M   'P 1'
#
loop_
_entity.id
_entity.type
_entity.pdbx_description
1 polymer ?
#
loop_
_entity_poly.entity_id
_entity_poly.type
_entity_poly.pdbx_seq_one_letter_code
_entity_poly.pdbx_strand_id
1 'polypeptide(L)'
;MNSFSGKISLSKVFNTEENKESDYSKKYSDCVAKSDYLQFFDATRTDVPKEEEIFIEEIDLCLENYQRSLNSTIKNLNAIDAHEFLHSEYLRCKIKISTGSLSEIQKYYHRGIMQICYDKDRFLNLGSNGNVTKL
;
A
#
# COMPACT_ATOMS: atom_id res chain seq x y z
N MET A 1 2.79 37.04 21.97
CA MET A 1 3.15 35.65 22.28
C MET A 1 1.86 34.90 22.55
N ASN A 2 1.30 34.20 21.57
CA ASN A 2 0.04 33.48 21.76
C ASN A 2 0.33 31.98 21.82
N SER A 3 0.24 31.46 23.04
CA SER A 3 0.39 30.04 23.36
C SER A 3 -0.90 29.31 22.99
N PHE A 4 -0.83 28.37 22.05
CA PHE A 4 -1.91 27.43 21.78
C PHE A 4 -1.85 26.29 22.79
N SER A 5 -2.70 26.38 23.83
CA SER A 5 -3.01 25.27 24.72
C SER A 5 -4.20 24.50 24.14
N GLY A 6 -3.91 23.38 23.49
CA GLY A 6 -4.91 22.46 22.96
C GLY A 6 -4.46 21.03 23.19
N LYS A 7 -4.70 20.49 24.39
CA LYS A 7 -4.54 19.05 24.66
C LYS A 7 -5.65 18.30 23.95
N ILE A 8 -5.36 17.75 22.78
CA ILE A 8 -6.25 16.79 22.12
C ILE A 8 -6.09 15.46 22.85
N SER A 9 -7.07 15.12 23.68
CA SER A 9 -7.11 13.83 24.38
C SER A 9 -7.67 12.78 23.40
N LEU A 10 -6.78 11.92 22.90
CA LEU A 10 -7.08 10.84 21.94
C LEU A 10 -7.92 9.68 22.52
N SER A 11 -8.32 9.75 23.80
CA SER A 11 -8.98 8.64 24.49
C SER A 11 -10.49 8.54 24.27
N LYS A 12 -11.11 9.40 23.45
CA LYS A 12 -12.58 9.47 23.32
C LYS A 12 -13.16 8.94 22.01
N VAL A 13 -12.35 8.36 21.12
CA VAL A 13 -12.83 7.80 19.84
C VAL A 13 -13.05 6.28 19.89
N PHE A 14 -12.55 5.59 20.91
CA PHE A 14 -12.72 4.14 21.05
C PHE A 14 -13.72 3.82 22.16
N ASN A 15 -15.00 3.91 21.84
CA ASN A 15 -16.04 3.20 22.58
C ASN A 15 -17.07 2.67 21.59
N THR A 16 -16.77 1.50 21.04
CA THR A 16 -17.79 0.51 20.68
C THR A 16 -17.12 -0.86 20.80
N GLU A 17 -17.14 -1.40 22.02
CA GLU A 17 -17.12 -2.85 22.19
C GLU A 17 -18.47 -3.37 21.71
N GLU A 18 -18.49 -4.16 20.65
CA GLU A 18 -19.50 -5.20 20.48
C GLU A 18 -18.96 -6.29 19.55
N ASN A 19 -18.87 -7.49 20.12
CA ASN A 19 -18.60 -8.77 19.47
C ASN A 19 -19.24 -8.89 18.08
N LYS A 20 -18.40 -8.96 17.04
CA LYS A 20 -18.70 -9.70 15.80
C LYS A 20 -17.46 -10.47 15.35
N GLU A 21 -17.16 -11.49 16.12
CA GLU A 21 -16.49 -12.70 15.65
C GLU A 21 -17.41 -13.41 14.63
N SER A 22 -17.70 -12.77 13.48
CA SER A 22 -18.57 -13.34 12.45
C SER A 22 -18.46 -12.62 11.11
N ASP A 23 -17.27 -12.53 10.52
CA ASP A 23 -17.15 -12.47 9.03
C ASP A 23 -15.72 -12.67 8.51
N TYR A 24 -14.94 -13.58 9.11
CA TYR A 24 -13.57 -13.93 8.65
C TYR A 24 -13.52 -14.61 7.26
N SER A 25 -14.65 -14.68 6.56
CA SER A 25 -14.86 -15.35 5.27
C SER A 25 -15.09 -14.39 4.10
N LYS A 26 -15.09 -13.07 4.31
CA LYS A 26 -15.22 -12.15 3.18
C LYS A 26 -13.94 -12.18 2.35
N LYS A 27 -14.01 -12.92 1.24
CA LYS A 27 -13.24 -12.61 0.02
C LYS A 27 -13.33 -11.10 -0.17
N TYR A 28 -12.22 -10.40 0.03
CA TYR A 28 -12.11 -9.02 -0.40
C TYR A 28 -12.35 -9.04 -1.91
N SER A 29 -13.33 -8.26 -2.37
CA SER A 29 -13.40 -7.93 -3.79
C SER A 29 -12.03 -7.39 -4.15
N ASP A 30 -11.37 -7.92 -5.17
CA ASP A 30 -10.09 -7.38 -5.62
C ASP A 30 -10.26 -5.87 -5.84
N CYS A 31 -9.80 -5.05 -4.88
CA CYS A 31 -10.01 -3.61 -4.89
C CYS A 31 -9.19 -2.94 -6.01
N VAL A 32 -8.20 -3.67 -6.53
CA VAL A 32 -7.41 -3.32 -7.70
C VAL A 32 -7.65 -4.41 -8.75
N ALA A 33 -8.52 -4.13 -9.72
CA ALA A 33 -8.73 -5.04 -10.83
C ALA A 33 -7.44 -5.14 -11.65
N LYS A 34 -7.15 -6.32 -12.22
CA LYS A 34 -6.01 -6.49 -13.14
C LYS A 34 -6.03 -5.50 -14.31
N SER A 35 -7.21 -4.98 -14.67
CA SER A 35 -7.40 -3.91 -15.66
C SER A 35 -6.95 -2.53 -15.17
N ASP A 36 -7.18 -2.19 -13.89
CA ASP A 36 -6.62 -0.97 -13.27
C ASP A 36 -5.10 -1.06 -13.11
N TYR A 37 -4.57 -2.28 -13.20
CA TYR A 37 -3.17 -2.64 -13.00
C TYR A 37 -2.34 -2.58 -14.31
N LEU A 38 -2.90 -2.97 -15.45
CA LEU A 38 -2.18 -2.95 -16.74
C LEU A 38 -1.71 -1.56 -17.16
N GLN A 39 -2.50 -0.53 -16.86
CA GLN A 39 -2.23 0.85 -17.29
C GLN A 39 -1.02 1.50 -16.59
N PHE A 40 -0.58 0.97 -15.45
CA PHE A 40 0.53 1.52 -14.66
C PHE A 40 1.82 0.69 -14.73
N PHE A 41 1.73 -0.52 -15.27
CA PHE A 41 2.82 -1.50 -15.34
C PHE A 41 3.44 -1.65 -16.72
N ASP A 42 2.74 -1.24 -17.79
CA ASP A 42 3.35 -1.14 -19.12
C ASP A 42 4.45 -0.07 -19.17
N ALA A 43 4.57 0.75 -18.11
CA ALA A 43 5.69 1.65 -17.93
C ALA A 43 6.94 0.92 -17.43
N THR A 44 7.70 0.39 -18.38
CA THR A 44 8.99 -0.26 -18.14
C THR A 44 10.09 0.76 -17.89
N ARG A 45 11.29 0.30 -17.49
CA ARG A 45 12.52 1.14 -17.43
C ARG A 45 12.72 2.03 -18.66
N THR A 46 12.15 1.63 -19.81
CA THR A 46 12.13 2.35 -21.09
C THR A 46 11.39 3.69 -21.08
N ASP A 47 10.51 3.93 -20.11
CA ASP A 47 9.77 5.19 -20.00
C ASP A 47 10.57 6.28 -19.29
N VAL A 48 11.65 5.89 -18.61
CA VAL A 48 12.58 6.83 -17.97
C VAL A 48 13.50 7.39 -19.05
N PRO A 49 13.61 8.72 -19.21
CA PRO A 49 14.57 9.33 -20.12
C PRO A 49 15.99 8.84 -19.84
N LYS A 50 16.84 8.72 -20.88
CA LYS A 50 18.22 8.24 -20.75
C LYS A 50 19.05 9.05 -19.74
N GLU A 51 18.75 10.33 -19.61
CA GLU A 51 19.38 11.24 -18.67
C GLU A 51 19.08 10.88 -17.22
N GLU A 52 17.94 10.23 -16.97
CA GLU A 52 17.49 9.78 -15.65
C GLU A 52 17.78 8.28 -15.40
N GLU A 53 18.17 7.50 -16.41
CA GLU A 53 18.47 6.05 -16.29
C GLU A 53 19.52 5.75 -15.22
N ILE A 54 20.48 6.66 -15.03
CA ILE A 54 21.53 6.55 -14.01
C ILE A 54 20.98 6.42 -12.58
N PHE A 55 19.75 6.90 -12.34
CA PHE A 55 19.11 6.86 -11.03
C PHE A 55 18.24 5.61 -10.83
N ILE A 56 18.04 4.78 -11.86
CA ILE A 56 17.14 3.61 -11.76
C ILE A 56 17.62 2.65 -10.68
N GLU A 57 18.93 2.37 -10.62
CA GLU A 57 19.49 1.47 -9.60
C GLU A 57 19.30 2.02 -8.18
N GLU A 58 19.42 3.34 -8.00
CA GLU A 58 19.16 4.00 -6.73
C GLU A 58 17.69 3.91 -6.34
N ILE A 59 16.77 4.11 -7.30
CA ILE A 59 15.34 3.97 -7.06
C ILE A 59 14.95 2.52 -6.76
N ASP A 60 15.54 1.55 -7.46
CA ASP A 60 15.31 0.12 -7.18
C ASP A 60 15.74 -0.22 -5.74
N LEU A 61 16.89 0.30 -5.27
CA LEU A 61 17.31 0.14 -3.88
C LEU A 61 16.35 0.83 -2.90
N CYS A 62 15.82 2.02 -3.24
CA CYS A 62 14.79 2.68 -2.46
C CYS A 62 13.50 1.85 -2.37
N LEU A 63 13.10 1.19 -3.46
CA LEU A 63 11.93 0.31 -3.50
C LEU A 63 12.13 -0.95 -2.66
N GLU A 64 13.31 -1.56 -2.69
CA GLU A 64 13.64 -2.69 -1.80
C GLU A 64 13.54 -2.28 -0.32
N ASN A 65 14.10 -1.13 0.03
CA ASN A 65 14.04 -0.60 1.39
C ASN A 65 12.59 -0.30 1.81
N TYR A 66 11.82 0.33 0.93
CA TYR A 66 10.38 0.54 1.14
C TYR A 66 9.66 -0.79 1.39
N GLN A 67 9.92 -1.82 0.57
CA GLN A 67 9.30 -3.13 0.72
C GLN A 67 9.66 -3.77 2.07
N ARG A 68 10.92 -3.68 2.52
CA ARG A 68 11.35 -4.17 3.84
C ARG A 68 10.60 -3.46 4.97
N SER A 69 10.50 -2.13 4.92
CA SER A 69 9.74 -1.34 5.90
C SER A 69 8.26 -1.69 5.89
N LEU A 70 7.65 -1.78 4.71
CA LEU A 70 6.26 -2.17 4.54
C LEU A 70 5.98 -3.56 5.15
N ASN A 71 6.84 -4.55 4.87
CA ASN A 71 6.72 -5.89 5.44
C ASN A 71 6.74 -5.87 6.97
N SER A 72 7.59 -5.03 7.57
CA SER A 72 7.63 -4.85 9.02
C SER A 72 6.33 -4.23 9.54
N THR A 73 5.81 -3.19 8.88
CA THR A 73 4.55 -2.55 9.25
C THR A 73 3.38 -3.55 9.20
N ILE A 74 3.16 -4.21 8.06
CA ILE A 74 2.01 -5.11 7.89
C ILE A 74 2.07 -6.34 8.82
N LYS A 75 3.27 -6.79 9.22
CA LYS A 75 3.42 -7.90 10.18
C LYS A 75 2.84 -7.58 11.56
N ASN A 76 2.74 -6.29 11.90
CA ASN A 76 2.19 -5.82 13.17
C ASN A 76 0.70 -5.45 13.08
N LEU A 77 0.06 -5.64 11.92
CA LEU A 77 -1.35 -5.35 11.69
C LEU A 77 -2.15 -6.65 11.60
N ASN A 78 -3.43 -6.60 11.96
CA ASN A 78 -4.34 -7.69 11.60
C ASN A 78 -4.64 -7.63 10.08
N ALA A 79 -5.29 -8.67 9.55
CA ALA A 79 -5.54 -8.76 8.11
C ALA A 79 -6.38 -7.59 7.55
N ILE A 80 -7.35 -7.09 8.31
CA ILE A 80 -8.24 -5.98 7.90
C ILE A 80 -7.42 -4.69 7.82
N ASP A 81 -6.70 -4.37 8.90
CA ASP A 81 -5.88 -3.16 8.99
C ASP A 81 -4.75 -3.18 7.95
N ALA A 82 -4.16 -4.36 7.68
CA ALA A 82 -3.15 -4.53 6.66
C ALA A 82 -3.72 -4.27 5.25
N HIS A 83 -4.90 -4.81 4.95
CA HIS A 83 -5.59 -4.58 3.67
C HIS A 83 -5.88 -3.08 3.46
N GLU A 84 -6.48 -2.43 4.47
CA GLU A 84 -6.80 -1.00 4.39
C GLU A 84 -5.55 -0.13 4.24
N PHE A 85 -4.48 -0.46 4.97
CA PHE A 85 -3.20 0.23 4.88
C PHE A 85 -2.60 0.13 3.46
N LEU A 86 -2.54 -1.09 2.90
CA LEU A 86 -2.00 -1.34 1.56
C LEU A 86 -2.80 -0.61 0.48
N HIS A 87 -4.12 -0.63 0.61
CA HIS A 87 -5.01 0.06 -0.33
C HIS A 87 -4.85 1.59 -0.27
N SER A 88 -4.75 2.15 0.94
CA SER A 88 -4.51 3.58 1.15
C SER A 88 -3.18 4.03 0.52
N GLU A 89 -2.10 3.26 0.73
CA GLU A 89 -0.78 3.56 0.14
C GLU A 89 -0.77 3.47 -1.38
N TYR A 90 -1.47 2.48 -1.94
CA TYR A 90 -1.66 2.34 -3.38
C TYR A 90 -2.38 3.58 -3.95
N LEU A 91 -3.51 3.97 -3.35
CA LEU A 91 -4.29 5.13 -3.78
C LEU A 91 -3.50 6.44 -3.67
N ARG A 92 -2.74 6.62 -2.58
CA ARG A 92 -1.84 7.77 -2.40
C ARG A 92 -0.88 7.91 -3.57
N CYS A 93 -0.26 6.81 -4.01
CA CYS A 93 0.67 6.82 -5.13
C CYS A 93 -0.05 7.06 -6.47
N LYS A 94 -1.21 6.42 -6.68
CA LYS A 94 -2.05 6.64 -7.86
C LYS A 94 -2.42 8.12 -8.02
N ILE A 95 -2.90 8.75 -6.95
CA ILE A 95 -3.24 10.17 -6.93
C ILE A 95 -2.01 11.02 -7.26
N LYS A 96 -0.86 10.76 -6.63
CA LYS A 96 0.38 11.48 -6.92
C LYS A 96 0.77 11.43 -8.39
N ILE A 97 0.64 10.27 -9.04
CA ILE A 97 0.91 10.12 -10.47
C ILE A 97 -0.10 10.90 -11.31
N SER A 98 -1.39 10.83 -10.98
CA SER A 98 -2.45 11.44 -11.79
C SER A 98 -2.59 12.96 -11.63
N THR A 99 -2.28 13.51 -10.46
CA THR A 99 -2.51 14.93 -10.14
C THR A 99 -1.23 15.75 -10.01
N GLY A 100 -0.06 15.10 -10.04
CA GLY A 100 1.24 15.75 -9.81
C GLY A 100 2.04 16.00 -11.09
N SER A 101 2.79 17.10 -11.13
CA SER A 101 3.88 17.31 -12.09
C SER A 101 5.13 16.54 -11.65
N LEU A 102 5.04 15.21 -11.62
CA LEU A 102 6.16 14.33 -11.30
C LEU A 102 7.04 14.11 -12.52
N SER A 103 8.36 14.02 -12.32
CA SER A 103 9.27 13.50 -13.36
C SER A 103 9.03 12.01 -13.60
N GLU A 104 9.55 11.48 -14.71
CA GLU A 104 9.36 10.06 -15.04
C GLU A 104 10.05 9.14 -14.03
N ILE A 105 11.25 9.48 -13.54
CA ILE A 105 11.90 8.71 -12.47
C ILE A 105 11.08 8.71 -11.15
N GLN A 106 10.39 9.82 -10.84
CA GLN A 106 9.49 9.87 -9.68
C GLN A 106 8.23 9.03 -9.89
N LYS A 107 7.67 9.03 -11.11
CA LYS A 107 6.56 8.15 -11.47
C LYS A 107 6.98 6.69 -11.41
N TYR A 108 8.20 6.35 -11.84
CA TYR A 108 8.78 5.01 -11.73
C TYR A 108 8.79 4.53 -10.27
N TYR A 109 9.27 5.36 -9.34
CA TYR A 109 9.22 5.06 -7.90
C TYR A 109 7.79 4.83 -7.40
N HIS A 110 6.84 5.71 -7.74
CA HIS A 110 5.45 5.57 -7.29
C HIS A 110 4.74 4.35 -7.88
N ARG A 111 5.03 4.00 -9.15
CA ARG A 111 4.57 2.76 -9.79
C ARG A 111 5.14 1.53 -9.07
N GLY A 112 6.43 1.55 -8.71
CA GLY A 112 7.06 0.50 -7.92
C GLY A 112 6.40 0.30 -6.55
N ILE A 113 6.03 1.38 -5.86
CA ILE A 113 5.24 1.27 -4.62
C ILE A 113 3.88 0.63 -4.89
N MET A 114 3.15 1.10 -5.90
CA MET A 114 1.84 0.54 -6.28
C MET A 114 1.93 -0.96 -6.57
N GLN A 115 2.99 -1.40 -7.27
CA GLN A 115 3.30 -2.81 -7.49
C GLN A 115 3.45 -3.59 -6.18
N ILE A 116 4.31 -3.09 -5.29
CA ILE A 116 4.58 -3.74 -4.01
C ILE A 116 3.28 -3.88 -3.20
N CYS A 117 2.46 -2.83 -3.13
CA CYS A 117 1.19 -2.86 -2.40
C CYS A 117 0.23 -3.89 -2.98
N TYR A 118 0.09 -3.93 -4.30
CA TYR A 118 -0.77 -4.90 -4.99
C TYR A 118 -0.34 -6.35 -4.73
N ASP A 119 0.95 -6.64 -4.87
CA ASP A 119 1.47 -7.99 -4.66
C ASP A 119 1.23 -8.44 -3.22
N LYS A 120 1.45 -7.55 -2.24
CA LYS A 120 1.25 -7.84 -0.81
C LYS A 120 -0.22 -8.07 -0.47
N ASP A 121 -1.12 -7.24 -1.00
CA ASP A 121 -2.55 -7.37 -0.76
C ASP A 121 -3.08 -8.71 -1.28
N ARG A 122 -2.63 -9.11 -2.47
CA ARG A 122 -2.96 -10.42 -3.04
C ARG A 122 -2.47 -11.59 -2.18
N PHE A 123 -1.28 -11.50 -1.59
CA PHE A 123 -0.78 -12.54 -0.68
C PHE A 123 -1.59 -12.64 0.61
N LEU A 124 -2.09 -11.53 1.16
CA LEU A 124 -3.00 -11.55 2.32
C LEU A 124 -4.29 -12.32 1.99
N ASN A 125 -4.85 -12.08 0.80
CA ASN A 125 -6.06 -12.78 0.34
C ASN A 125 -5.82 -14.28 0.13
N LEU A 126 -4.68 -14.67 -0.45
CA LEU A 126 -4.32 -16.08 -0.67
C LEU A 126 -3.98 -16.84 0.63
N GLY A 127 -3.41 -16.16 1.62
CA GLY A 127 -3.11 -16.73 2.94
C GLY A 127 -4.34 -16.98 3.82
N SER A 128 -5.46 -16.28 3.55
CA SER A 128 -6.72 -16.48 4.29
C SER A 128 -7.44 -17.80 3.96
N ASN A 129 -7.14 -18.43 2.82
CA ASN A 129 -7.72 -19.71 2.42
C ASN A 129 -7.02 -20.93 3.05
N GLY A 130 -6.04 -20.74 3.95
CA GLY A 130 -5.09 -21.77 4.35
C GLY A 130 -5.26 -22.43 5.73
N ASN A 131 -6.23 -22.05 6.57
CA ASN A 131 -6.39 -22.67 7.90
C ASN A 131 -7.86 -22.89 8.30
N VAL A 132 -8.57 -23.70 7.51
CA VAL A 132 -9.73 -24.46 8.00
C VAL A 132 -9.44 -25.94 7.79
N THR A 133 -8.53 -26.50 8.57
CA THR A 133 -8.55 -27.92 8.91
C THR A 133 -7.87 -28.08 10.26
N LYS A 134 -8.68 -28.01 11.32
CA LYS A 134 -8.41 -28.79 12.53
C LYS A 134 -8.53 -30.26 12.13
N LEU A 135 -7.46 -31.01 12.28
CA LEU A 135 -7.49 -32.45 12.54
C LEU A 135 -6.82 -32.68 13.88
#